data_AF-A0AAD4HQV0-F1
#
_entry.id   AF-A0AAD4HQV0-F1
#
_cell.length_a   1.000
_cell.length_b   1.000
_cell.length_c   1.000
_cell.angle_alpha   90.00
_cell.angle_beta   90.00
_cell.angle_gamma   90.00
#
_symmetry.space_group_name_H-M   'P 1'
#
loop_
_entity.id
_entity.type
_entity.pdbx_description
1 polymer ?
#
loop_
_entity_poly.entity_id
_entity_poly.type
_entity_poly.pdbx_seq_one_letter_code
_entity_poly.pdbx_strand_id
1 'polypeptide(L)'
;MDVNNSTVTGNIQAIERLMVQGGVFDPAEVEDGESPDVTEYVVLVHGDLGMGECIASMQQHWSIETTPWWRFQHIVFVPGLFHLKMAAADAIWRALIQPMSAHQDQTSLMHDIAQLRPRETGIFRSKPGFWMMHQLIGHDGICRHLDCWRIEVEKMNNAHKTLDDFAILKPSLEELKEIANRLTREYIATYRLTRVRRQPDQRRDKQYENNLLINKYFLLYEELSYVMNIGDIAHVETCIIAWTLIFKATGKHKYAT
;
A
#
# COMPACT_ATOMS: atom_id res chain seq x y z
N MET A 1 -10.46 -8.42 -26.39
CA MET A 1 -9.47 -7.74 -27.25
C MET A 1 -8.24 -8.61 -27.26
N ASP A 2 -7.73 -9.01 -28.43
CA ASP A 2 -6.45 -9.73 -28.54
C ASP A 2 -5.35 -8.70 -28.82
N VAL A 3 -4.67 -8.26 -27.75
CA VAL A 3 -3.66 -7.18 -27.75
C VAL A 3 -2.61 -7.50 -26.68
N ASN A 4 -1.33 -7.32 -27.02
CA ASN A 4 -0.23 -7.49 -26.07
C ASN A 4 0.08 -6.21 -25.28
N ASN A 5 -0.62 -6.00 -24.16
CA ASN A 5 -0.46 -4.83 -23.29
C ASN A 5 0.88 -4.77 -22.54
N SER A 6 1.81 -5.71 -22.76
CA SER A 6 3.19 -5.61 -22.24
C SER A 6 4.13 -4.82 -23.16
N THR A 7 3.63 -4.29 -24.28
CA THR A 7 4.41 -3.52 -25.26
C THR A 7 3.82 -2.13 -25.47
N VAL A 8 4.63 -1.16 -25.90
CA VAL A 8 4.16 0.19 -26.24
C VAL A 8 3.09 0.12 -27.34
N THR A 9 3.35 -0.62 -28.42
CA THR A 9 2.40 -0.81 -29.54
C THR A 9 1.09 -1.46 -29.09
N GLY A 10 1.14 -2.46 -28.20
CA GLY A 10 -0.08 -3.05 -27.68
C GLY A 10 -0.87 -2.09 -26.80
N ASN A 11 -0.22 -1.27 -25.96
CA ASN A 11 -0.94 -0.25 -25.19
C ASN A 11 -1.61 0.79 -26.10
N ILE A 12 -0.94 1.22 -27.17
CA ILE A 12 -1.54 2.10 -28.21
C ILE A 12 -2.80 1.46 -28.78
N GLN A 13 -2.69 0.24 -29.29
CA GLN A 13 -3.81 -0.49 -29.90
C GLN A 13 -4.97 -0.69 -28.91
N ALA A 14 -4.67 -0.93 -27.63
CA ALA A 14 -5.69 -1.06 -26.61
C ALA A 14 -6.42 0.27 -26.39
N ILE A 15 -5.70 1.38 -26.28
CA ILE A 15 -6.28 2.73 -26.12
C ILE A 15 -7.14 3.09 -27.32
N GLU A 16 -6.62 2.96 -28.54
CA GLU A 16 -7.36 3.26 -29.77
C GLU A 16 -8.65 2.44 -29.88
N ARG A 17 -8.57 1.14 -29.62
CA ARG A 17 -9.75 0.26 -29.66
C ARG A 17 -10.77 0.61 -28.58
N LEU A 18 -10.33 1.03 -27.39
CA LEU A 18 -11.24 1.50 -26.34
C LEU A 18 -11.90 2.82 -26.71
N MET A 19 -11.17 3.75 -27.33
CA MET A 19 -11.71 5.02 -27.82
C MET A 19 -12.78 4.79 -28.89
N VAL A 20 -12.49 3.93 -29.88
CA VAL A 20 -13.46 3.52 -30.91
C VAL A 20 -14.68 2.84 -30.29
N GLN A 21 -14.50 1.96 -29.29
CA GLN A 21 -15.63 1.35 -28.56
C GLN A 21 -16.47 2.38 -27.80
N GLY A 22 -15.85 3.45 -27.31
CA GLY A 22 -16.51 4.60 -26.69
C GLY A 22 -17.12 5.58 -27.70
N GLY A 23 -16.98 5.32 -29.01
CA GLY A 23 -17.45 6.21 -30.06
C GLY A 23 -16.66 7.52 -30.16
N VAL A 24 -15.42 7.55 -29.68
CA VAL A 24 -14.54 8.72 -29.74
C VAL A 24 -13.50 8.52 -30.85
N PHE A 25 -13.48 9.45 -31.80
CA PHE A 25 -12.65 9.40 -33.01
C PHE A 25 -11.84 10.69 -33.17
N ASP A 26 -10.91 10.71 -34.13
CA ASP A 26 -10.15 11.93 -34.46
C ASP A 26 -11.12 13.01 -34.96
N PRO A 27 -11.22 14.17 -34.27
CA PRO A 27 -12.10 15.26 -34.70
C PRO A 27 -11.78 15.79 -36.11
N ALA A 28 -10.57 15.56 -36.63
CA ALA A 28 -10.18 15.96 -37.98
C ALA A 28 -10.69 15.00 -39.07
N GLU A 29 -11.11 13.79 -38.72
CA GLU A 29 -11.47 12.73 -39.68
C GLU A 29 -12.98 12.42 -39.73
N VAL A 30 -13.78 13.10 -38.92
CA VAL A 30 -15.21 12.77 -38.71
C VAL A 30 -16.11 13.98 -38.99
N GLU A 31 -17.27 13.75 -39.61
CA GLU A 31 -18.23 14.83 -39.88
C GLU A 31 -18.86 15.38 -38.59
N ASP A 32 -19.24 16.66 -38.59
CA ASP A 32 -19.87 17.31 -37.44
C ASP A 32 -21.10 16.52 -36.96
N GLY A 33 -21.03 16.03 -35.71
CA GLY A 33 -22.11 15.29 -35.06
C GLY A 33 -22.00 13.76 -35.09
N GLU A 34 -21.02 13.19 -35.78
CA GLU A 34 -20.78 11.73 -35.80
C GLU A 34 -19.90 11.24 -34.62
N SER A 35 -19.14 12.13 -33.98
CA SER A 35 -18.33 11.87 -32.78
C SER A 35 -18.51 13.01 -31.76
N PRO A 36 -18.50 12.73 -30.44
CA PRO A 36 -18.37 13.80 -29.45
C PRO A 36 -17.07 14.57 -29.69
N ASP A 37 -17.16 15.90 -29.72
CA ASP A 37 -15.98 16.76 -29.76
C ASP A 37 -15.27 16.70 -28.40
N VAL A 38 -14.13 16.00 -28.37
CA VAL A 38 -13.30 15.85 -27.17
C VAL A 38 -12.11 16.81 -27.14
N THR A 39 -12.06 17.80 -28.02
CA THR A 39 -10.90 18.70 -28.15
C THR A 39 -10.57 19.46 -26.87
N GLU A 40 -11.58 19.81 -26.07
CA GLU A 40 -11.41 20.47 -24.77
C GLU A 40 -11.28 19.49 -23.57
N TYR A 41 -11.31 18.19 -23.83
CA TYR A 41 -11.37 17.15 -22.81
C TYR A 41 -10.11 16.29 -22.79
N VAL A 42 -9.90 15.64 -21.64
CA VAL A 42 -8.88 14.59 -21.47
C VAL A 42 -9.55 13.27 -21.14
N VAL A 43 -8.93 12.19 -21.60
CA VAL A 43 -9.32 10.82 -21.30
C VAL A 43 -8.38 10.29 -20.23
N LEU A 44 -8.94 9.99 -19.06
CA LEU A 44 -8.21 9.39 -17.97
C LEU A 44 -8.05 7.89 -18.21
N VAL A 45 -6.80 7.43 -18.26
CA VAL A 45 -6.48 6.02 -18.47
C VAL A 45 -5.84 5.45 -17.21
N HIS A 46 -6.58 4.60 -16.52
CA HIS A 46 -6.11 3.93 -15.33
C HIS A 46 -5.34 2.64 -15.67
N GLY A 47 -4.16 2.47 -15.09
CA GLY A 47 -3.35 1.28 -15.35
C GLY A 47 -2.24 1.10 -14.33
N ASP A 48 -1.48 0.01 -14.47
CA ASP A 48 -0.27 -0.15 -13.66
C ASP A 48 0.85 0.80 -14.12
N LEU A 49 1.95 0.85 -13.37
CA LEU A 49 3.07 1.71 -13.71
C LEU A 49 3.72 1.34 -15.05
N GLY A 50 3.64 0.07 -15.48
CA GLY A 50 4.16 -0.37 -16.77
C GLY A 50 3.37 0.23 -17.94
N MET A 51 2.05 0.33 -17.80
CA MET A 51 1.19 1.05 -18.74
C MET A 51 1.55 2.54 -18.77
N GLY A 52 1.75 3.16 -17.60
CA GLY A 52 2.18 4.57 -17.51
C GLY A 52 3.51 4.82 -18.21
N GLU A 53 4.50 3.95 -18.00
CA GLU A 53 5.79 3.99 -18.71
C GLU A 53 5.62 3.88 -20.23
N CYS A 54 4.71 3.00 -20.69
CA CYS A 54 4.41 2.84 -22.11
C CYS A 54 3.74 4.07 -22.72
N ILE A 55 2.74 4.65 -22.02
CA ILE A 55 2.03 5.86 -22.47
C ILE A 55 3.00 7.04 -22.54
N ALA A 56 3.80 7.26 -21.50
CA ALA A 56 4.79 8.34 -21.48
C ALA A 56 5.81 8.19 -22.61
N SER A 57 6.31 6.96 -22.82
CA SER A 57 7.23 6.66 -23.93
C SER A 57 6.59 6.97 -25.29
N MET A 58 5.33 6.57 -25.50
CA MET A 58 4.59 6.87 -26.74
C MET A 58 4.47 8.38 -26.95
N GLN A 59 3.96 9.13 -25.97
CA GLN A 59 3.77 10.58 -26.07
C GLN A 59 5.10 11.31 -26.36
N GLN A 60 6.20 10.83 -25.79
CA GLN A 60 7.52 11.37 -26.06
C GLN A 60 7.96 11.11 -27.51
N HIS A 61 7.83 9.88 -28.00
CA HIS A 61 8.20 9.54 -29.39
C HIS A 61 7.32 10.25 -30.41
N TRP A 62 6.03 10.39 -30.13
CA TRP A 62 5.06 10.93 -31.07
C TRP A 62 4.92 12.45 -30.93
N SER A 63 5.72 13.10 -30.06
CA SER A 63 5.72 14.55 -29.86
C SER A 63 5.97 15.38 -31.13
N ILE A 64 6.56 14.76 -32.16
CA ILE A 64 6.81 15.37 -33.48
C ILE A 64 5.58 15.41 -34.39
N GLU A 65 4.52 14.66 -34.05
CA GLU A 65 3.32 14.58 -34.87
C GLU A 65 2.54 15.90 -34.90
N THR A 66 1.81 16.11 -35.99
CA THR A 66 1.25 17.44 -36.30
C THR A 66 0.05 17.77 -35.41
N THR A 67 -0.83 16.81 -35.13
CA THR A 67 -2.06 17.06 -34.36
C THR A 67 -1.91 16.64 -32.89
N PRO A 68 -2.63 17.27 -31.95
CA PRO A 68 -2.72 16.79 -30.56
C PRO A 68 -3.23 15.35 -30.44
N TRP A 69 -4.09 14.93 -31.38
CA TRP A 69 -4.64 13.57 -31.47
C TRP A 69 -3.54 12.55 -31.72
N TRP A 70 -2.75 12.72 -32.79
CA TRP A 70 -1.60 11.86 -33.11
C TRP A 70 -0.49 11.93 -32.07
N ARG A 71 -0.42 12.99 -31.26
CA ARG A 71 0.48 13.07 -30.10
C ARG A 71 -0.05 12.38 -28.85
N PHE A 72 -1.28 11.87 -28.86
CA PHE A 72 -1.98 11.31 -27.71
C PHE A 72 -2.03 12.28 -26.52
N GLN A 73 -2.07 13.60 -26.78
CA GLN A 73 -2.03 14.62 -25.73
C GLN A 73 -3.29 14.61 -24.84
N HIS A 74 -4.41 14.13 -25.38
CA HIS A 74 -5.66 13.99 -24.65
C HIS A 74 -5.65 12.81 -23.67
N ILE A 75 -4.68 11.88 -23.76
CA ILE A 75 -4.56 10.76 -22.83
C ILE A 75 -3.78 11.18 -21.59
N VAL A 76 -4.43 11.09 -20.43
CA VAL A 76 -3.80 11.33 -19.12
C VAL A 76 -3.77 10.02 -18.35
N PHE A 77 -2.56 9.51 -18.10
CA PHE A 77 -2.38 8.32 -17.29
C PHE A 77 -2.67 8.62 -15.81
N VAL A 78 -3.48 7.75 -15.18
CA VAL A 78 -3.76 7.78 -13.75
C VAL A 78 -3.28 6.48 -13.12
N PRO A 79 -2.31 6.52 -12.18
CA PRO A 79 -1.81 5.31 -11.54
C PRO A 79 -2.91 4.48 -10.86
N GLY A 80 -2.97 3.20 -11.20
CA GLY A 80 -3.85 2.23 -10.58
C GLY A 80 -3.39 1.91 -9.16
N LEU A 81 -4.08 2.47 -8.16
CA LEU A 81 -3.72 2.34 -6.74
C LEU A 81 -3.78 0.89 -6.23
N PHE A 82 -4.52 0.00 -6.89
CA PHE A 82 -4.52 -1.44 -6.55
C PHE A 82 -3.10 -2.05 -6.60
N HIS A 83 -2.31 -1.68 -7.60
CA HIS A 83 -0.95 -2.20 -7.76
C HIS A 83 0.02 -1.63 -6.72
N LEU A 84 -0.22 -0.40 -6.27
CA LEU A 84 0.48 0.19 -5.13
C LEU A 84 0.21 -0.61 -3.85
N LYS A 85 -1.06 -0.93 -3.56
CA LYS A 85 -1.42 -1.77 -2.40
C LYS A 85 -0.82 -3.17 -2.49
N MET A 86 -0.82 -3.79 -3.68
CA MET A 86 -0.11 -5.06 -3.90
C MET A 86 1.40 -4.95 -3.64
N ALA A 87 2.03 -3.86 -4.09
CA ALA A 87 3.44 -3.62 -3.86
C ALA A 87 3.75 -3.43 -2.37
N ALA A 88 2.89 -2.74 -1.63
CA ALA A 88 2.99 -2.55 -0.17
C ALA A 88 2.94 -3.88 0.59
N ALA A 89 1.98 -4.75 0.26
CA ALA A 89 1.89 -6.08 0.85
C ALA A 89 3.14 -6.94 0.56
N ASP A 90 3.65 -6.93 -0.68
CA ASP A 90 4.89 -7.64 -1.03
C ASP A 90 6.12 -7.03 -0.34
N ALA A 91 6.16 -5.71 -0.14
CA ALA A 91 7.25 -5.06 0.58
C ALA A 91 7.29 -5.48 2.07
N ILE A 92 6.13 -5.60 2.72
CA ILE A 92 6.02 -6.15 4.08
C ILE A 92 6.53 -7.60 4.12
N TRP A 93 6.11 -8.43 3.16
CA TRP A 93 6.59 -9.81 3.05
C TRP A 93 8.12 -9.86 2.92
N ARG A 94 8.70 -9.04 2.03
CA ARG A 94 10.16 -8.96 1.83
C ARG A 94 10.93 -8.50 3.06
N ALA A 95 10.32 -7.64 3.87
CA ALA A 95 10.95 -7.10 5.07
C ALA A 95 10.87 -8.06 6.27
N LEU A 96 9.71 -8.71 6.47
CA LEU A 96 9.38 -9.41 7.71
C LEU A 96 9.36 -10.94 7.59
N ILE A 97 9.25 -11.48 6.38
CA ILE A 97 9.07 -12.92 6.15
C ILE A 97 10.14 -13.50 5.22
N GLN A 98 10.50 -12.83 4.13
CA GLN A 98 11.49 -13.38 3.20
C GLN A 98 12.86 -13.67 3.84
N PRO A 99 13.41 -12.79 4.71
CA PRO A 99 14.73 -13.04 5.30
C PRO A 99 14.63 -14.08 6.41
N MET A 100 15.44 -15.15 6.34
CA MET A 100 15.49 -16.19 7.39
C MET A 100 15.86 -15.62 8.77
N SER A 101 16.64 -14.53 8.82
CA SER A 101 16.98 -13.85 10.07
C SER A 101 15.75 -13.23 10.75
N ALA A 102 14.70 -12.90 10.01
CA ALA A 102 13.47 -12.34 10.56
C ALA A 102 12.64 -13.38 11.34
N HIS A 103 12.99 -14.67 11.27
CA HIS A 103 12.22 -15.77 11.90
C HIS A 103 12.77 -16.16 13.28
N GLN A 104 13.92 -15.60 13.67
CA GLN A 104 14.63 -16.03 14.87
C GLN A 104 13.96 -15.56 16.17
N ASP A 105 13.15 -14.50 16.07
CA ASP A 105 12.46 -13.90 17.19
C ASP A 105 11.16 -14.66 17.51
N GLN A 106 10.90 -14.89 18.81
CA GLN A 106 9.63 -15.46 19.29
C GLN A 106 8.43 -14.58 18.96
N THR A 107 8.62 -13.27 18.83
CA THR A 107 7.57 -12.32 18.41
C THR A 107 7.63 -11.99 16.91
N SER A 108 8.28 -12.84 16.11
CA SER A 108 8.34 -12.65 14.66
C SER A 108 6.99 -12.91 14.00
N LEU A 109 6.73 -12.22 12.88
CA LEU A 109 5.53 -12.45 12.07
C LEU A 109 5.42 -13.91 11.62
N MET A 110 6.54 -14.62 11.41
CA MET A 110 6.49 -16.05 11.10
C MET A 110 5.99 -16.92 12.25
N HIS A 111 6.23 -16.51 13.50
CA HIS A 111 5.67 -17.19 14.67
C HIS A 111 4.15 -16.99 14.74
N ASP A 112 3.66 -15.78 14.48
CA ASP A 112 2.23 -15.49 14.42
C ASP A 112 1.54 -16.26 13.28
N ILE A 113 2.17 -16.33 12.10
CA ILE A 113 1.69 -17.15 10.98
C ILE A 113 1.57 -18.62 11.37
N ALA A 114 2.52 -19.16 12.15
CA ALA A 114 2.46 -20.55 12.60
C ALA A 114 1.27 -20.81 13.53
N GLN A 115 0.78 -19.80 14.25
CA GLN A 115 -0.42 -19.90 15.08
C GLN A 115 -1.71 -19.66 14.29
N LEU A 116 -1.76 -18.58 13.48
CA LEU A 116 -2.93 -18.19 12.71
C LEU A 116 -3.21 -19.15 11.54
N ARG A 117 -2.16 -19.64 10.89
CA ARG A 117 -2.23 -20.42 9.65
C ARG A 117 -1.18 -21.56 9.62
N PRO A 118 -1.23 -22.52 10.56
CA PRO A 118 -0.19 -23.54 10.73
C PRO A 118 0.10 -24.36 9.46
N ARG A 119 -0.93 -24.61 8.64
CA ARG A 119 -0.84 -25.42 7.41
C ARG A 119 -0.30 -24.66 6.20
N GLU A 120 -0.14 -23.34 6.29
CA GLU A 120 0.24 -22.47 5.16
C GLU A 120 1.62 -21.84 5.32
N THR A 121 2.35 -22.14 6.41
CA THR A 121 3.67 -21.56 6.72
C THR A 121 4.67 -21.67 5.56
N GLY A 122 4.67 -22.79 4.84
CA GLY A 122 5.52 -22.98 3.65
C GLY A 122 5.20 -22.03 2.49
N ILE A 123 3.93 -21.65 2.33
CA ILE A 123 3.48 -20.70 1.29
C ILE A 123 3.96 -19.29 1.64
N PHE A 124 3.84 -18.88 2.90
CA PHE A 124 4.33 -17.58 3.36
C PHE A 124 5.85 -17.46 3.26
N ARG A 125 6.59 -18.56 3.50
CA ARG A 125 8.06 -18.57 3.36
C ARG A 125 8.54 -18.41 1.91
N SER A 126 7.79 -18.89 0.92
CA SER A 126 8.23 -18.90 -0.47
C SER A 126 7.89 -17.59 -1.20
N LYS A 127 6.61 -17.36 -1.46
CA LYS A 127 6.05 -16.11 -2.02
C LYS A 127 4.52 -16.18 -1.98
N PRO A 128 3.89 -15.72 -0.88
CA PRO A 128 2.44 -15.72 -0.78
C PRO A 128 1.80 -14.78 -1.81
N GLY A 129 0.59 -15.11 -2.25
CA GLY A 129 -0.19 -14.21 -3.09
C GLY A 129 -0.64 -12.96 -2.33
N PHE A 130 -1.00 -11.91 -3.07
CA PHE A 130 -1.47 -10.64 -2.49
C PHE A 130 -2.60 -10.83 -1.47
N TRP A 131 -3.62 -11.62 -1.80
CA TRP A 131 -4.76 -11.88 -0.90
C TRP A 131 -4.34 -12.47 0.44
N MET A 132 -3.38 -13.40 0.44
CA MET A 132 -2.89 -14.02 1.66
C MET A 132 -2.14 -13.01 2.54
N MET A 133 -1.28 -12.19 1.94
CA MET A 133 -0.59 -11.12 2.66
C MET A 133 -1.56 -10.05 3.18
N HIS A 134 -2.53 -9.65 2.36
CA HIS A 134 -3.53 -8.66 2.75
C HIS A 134 -4.33 -9.12 3.98
N GLN A 135 -4.79 -10.37 3.99
CA GLN A 135 -5.51 -10.95 5.11
C GLN A 135 -4.60 -11.14 6.33
N LEU A 136 -3.37 -11.60 6.12
CA LEU A 136 -2.40 -11.76 7.21
C LEU A 136 -2.15 -10.43 7.92
N ILE A 137 -1.82 -9.37 7.18
CA ILE A 137 -1.56 -8.04 7.74
C ILE A 137 -2.76 -7.57 8.56
N GLY A 138 -3.98 -7.72 8.04
CA GLY A 138 -5.19 -7.32 8.77
C GLY A 138 -5.44 -8.15 10.03
N HIS A 139 -5.38 -9.48 9.95
CA HIS A 139 -5.66 -10.34 11.11
C HIS A 139 -4.59 -10.20 12.20
N ASP A 140 -3.32 -10.28 11.82
CA ASP A 140 -2.21 -10.17 12.78
C ASP A 140 -2.10 -8.75 13.34
N GLY A 141 -2.30 -7.73 12.50
CA GLY A 141 -2.38 -6.33 12.93
C GLY A 141 -3.45 -6.09 13.98
N ILE A 142 -4.66 -6.59 13.76
CA ILE A 142 -5.75 -6.51 14.76
C ILE A 142 -5.31 -7.18 16.08
N CYS A 143 -4.79 -8.41 16.04
CA CYS A 143 -4.36 -9.12 17.24
C CYS A 143 -3.28 -8.35 18.01
N ARG A 144 -2.24 -7.89 17.31
CA ARG A 144 -1.12 -7.13 17.89
C ARG A 144 -1.58 -5.81 18.49
N HIS A 145 -2.40 -5.05 17.78
CA HIS A 145 -2.91 -3.77 18.27
C HIS A 145 -3.83 -3.98 19.48
N LEU A 146 -4.71 -4.98 19.47
CA LEU A 146 -5.56 -5.32 20.62
C LEU A 146 -4.73 -5.73 21.85
N ASP A 147 -3.62 -6.45 21.68
CA ASP A 147 -2.73 -6.76 22.81
C ASP A 147 -2.06 -5.50 23.37
N CYS A 148 -1.63 -4.57 22.50
CA CYS A 148 -1.11 -3.28 22.96
C CYS A 148 -2.17 -2.49 23.73
N TRP A 149 -3.42 -2.47 23.24
CA TRP A 149 -4.56 -1.88 23.94
C TRP A 149 -4.76 -2.52 25.33
N ARG A 150 -4.75 -3.85 25.41
CA ARG A 150 -4.91 -4.60 26.67
C ARG A 150 -3.87 -4.18 27.70
N ILE A 151 -2.60 -4.10 27.28
CA ILE A 151 -1.49 -3.69 28.15
C ILE A 151 -1.66 -2.24 28.63
N GLU A 152 -2.01 -1.29 27.76
CA GLU A 152 -2.18 0.11 28.17
C GLU A 152 -3.35 0.33 29.12
N VAL A 153 -4.46 -0.36 28.86
CA VAL A 153 -5.65 -0.33 29.72
C VAL A 153 -5.32 -0.90 31.11
N GLU A 154 -4.58 -2.01 31.18
CA GLU A 154 -4.12 -2.59 32.45
C GLU A 154 -3.20 -1.62 33.22
N LYS A 155 -2.31 -0.90 32.54
CA LYS A 155 -1.44 0.11 33.17
C LYS A 155 -2.23 1.29 33.77
N MET A 156 -3.35 1.66 33.17
CA MET A 156 -4.20 2.74 33.68
C MET A 156 -4.97 2.30 34.92
N ASN A 157 -5.45 1.05 34.93
CA ASN A 157 -6.12 0.46 36.07
C ASN A 157 -5.83 -1.04 36.13
N ASN A 158 -5.04 -1.46 37.13
CA ASN A 158 -4.64 -2.84 37.33
C ASN A 158 -5.83 -3.81 37.53
N ALA A 159 -7.03 -3.29 37.80
CA ALA A 159 -8.26 -4.08 37.87
C ALA A 159 -8.77 -4.54 36.48
N HIS A 160 -8.38 -3.85 35.40
CA HIS A 160 -8.73 -4.27 34.04
C HIS A 160 -7.76 -5.37 33.58
N LYS A 161 -8.21 -6.62 33.59
CA LYS A 161 -7.40 -7.76 33.14
C LYS A 161 -7.63 -8.08 31.67
N THR A 162 -8.78 -7.68 31.15
CA THR A 162 -9.19 -7.87 29.76
C THR A 162 -9.72 -6.58 29.14
N LEU A 163 -9.79 -6.53 27.82
CA LEU A 163 -10.47 -5.44 27.13
C LEU A 163 -11.99 -5.45 27.38
N ASP A 164 -12.57 -6.60 27.70
CA ASP A 164 -13.99 -6.71 28.07
C ASP A 164 -14.28 -6.00 29.40
N ASP A 165 -13.40 -6.14 30.40
CA ASP A 165 -13.51 -5.44 31.68
C ASP A 165 -13.54 -3.91 31.48
N PHE A 166 -12.69 -3.42 30.57
CA PHE A 166 -12.64 -2.01 30.22
C PHE A 166 -13.87 -1.56 29.43
N ALA A 167 -14.35 -2.38 28.49
CA ALA A 167 -15.53 -2.07 27.69
C ALA A 167 -16.82 -1.95 28.55
N ILE A 168 -16.93 -2.72 29.64
CA ILE A 168 -18.05 -2.63 30.61
C ILE A 168 -18.18 -1.22 31.20
N LEU A 169 -17.06 -0.51 31.38
CA LEU A 169 -17.05 0.85 31.90
C LEU A 169 -17.54 1.90 30.90
N LYS A 170 -17.77 1.51 29.64
CA LYS A 170 -18.22 2.39 28.55
C LYS A 170 -17.32 3.64 28.43
N PRO A 171 -16.03 3.43 28.12
CA PRO A 171 -15.08 4.54 28.02
C PRO A 171 -15.55 5.58 27.01
N SER A 172 -15.36 6.84 27.36
CA SER A 172 -15.65 7.97 26.49
C SER A 172 -14.72 8.00 25.27
N LEU A 173 -15.15 8.67 24.22
CA LEU A 173 -14.31 8.86 23.03
C LEU A 173 -12.99 9.56 23.35
N GLU A 174 -12.98 10.49 24.31
CA GLU A 174 -11.76 11.21 24.70
C GLU A 174 -10.77 10.31 25.44
N GLU A 175 -11.24 9.41 26.31
CA GLU A 175 -10.40 8.38 26.93
C GLU A 175 -9.80 7.44 25.88
N LEU A 176 -10.61 7.01 24.89
CA LEU A 176 -10.13 6.18 23.80
C LEU A 176 -9.07 6.89 22.96
N LYS A 177 -9.27 8.18 22.64
CA LYS A 177 -8.26 8.98 21.93
C LYS A 177 -6.98 9.14 22.75
N GLU A 178 -7.09 9.32 24.07
CA GLU A 178 -5.92 9.41 24.94
C GLU A 178 -5.11 8.11 24.93
N ILE A 179 -5.78 6.96 25.05
CA ILE A 179 -5.11 5.66 24.96
C ILE A 179 -4.47 5.48 23.58
N ALA A 180 -5.18 5.79 22.49
CA ALA A 180 -4.63 5.70 21.13
C ALA A 180 -3.38 6.59 20.95
N ASN A 181 -3.38 7.80 21.52
CA ASN A 181 -2.20 8.67 21.53
C ASN A 181 -1.02 8.09 22.31
N ARG A 182 -1.27 7.35 23.39
CA ARG A 182 -0.21 6.61 24.11
C ARG A 182 0.29 5.44 23.27
N LEU A 183 -0.61 4.69 22.64
CA LEU A 183 -0.26 3.55 21.80
C LEU A 183 0.67 3.93 20.65
N THR A 184 0.36 5.03 19.94
CA THR A 184 1.19 5.53 18.84
C THR A 184 2.57 6.02 19.29
N ARG A 185 2.73 6.44 20.56
CA ARG A 185 4.01 6.90 21.10
C ARG A 185 4.89 5.76 21.60
N GLU A 186 4.27 4.76 22.21
CA GLU A 186 4.98 3.67 22.88
C GLU A 186 5.16 2.46 21.96
N TYR A 187 4.14 2.05 21.19
CA TYR A 187 4.17 0.76 20.46
C TYR A 187 4.40 0.86 18.96
N ILE A 188 4.60 2.07 18.43
CA ILE A 188 4.86 2.32 17.01
C ILE A 188 6.25 2.93 16.81
N ALA A 189 7.00 2.44 15.82
CA ALA A 189 8.34 2.95 15.55
C ALA A 189 8.31 4.41 15.07
N THR A 190 8.92 5.29 15.87
CA THR A 190 9.16 6.70 15.54
C THR A 190 10.65 7.00 15.42
N TYR A 191 11.02 8.28 15.25
CA TYR A 191 12.41 8.74 15.31
C TYR A 191 13.13 8.34 16.63
N ARG A 192 12.37 8.01 17.68
CA ARG A 192 12.89 7.52 18.97
C ARG A 192 13.61 6.18 18.84
N LEU A 193 13.20 5.32 17.90
CA LEU A 193 13.84 4.03 17.67
C LEU A 193 15.34 4.18 17.35
N THR A 194 15.71 5.23 16.61
CA THR A 194 17.12 5.53 16.31
C THR A 194 17.93 5.82 17.58
N ARG A 195 17.33 6.42 18.61
CA ARG A 195 18.00 6.67 19.89
C ARG A 195 18.17 5.37 20.68
N VAL A 196 17.15 4.51 20.70
CA VAL A 196 17.22 3.18 21.35
C VAL A 196 18.32 2.33 20.71
N ARG A 197 18.41 2.34 19.37
CA ARG A 197 19.42 1.60 18.60
C ARG A 197 20.87 2.07 18.80
N ARG A 198 21.08 3.26 19.38
CA ARG A 198 22.43 3.76 19.74
C ARG A 198 22.88 3.27 21.12
N GLN A 199 22.00 2.67 21.91
CA GLN A 199 22.36 2.12 23.20
C GLN A 199 23.19 0.83 23.05
N PRO A 200 23.99 0.45 24.06
CA PRO A 200 24.69 -0.84 24.06
C PRO A 200 23.72 -2.01 23.93
N ASP A 201 24.12 -3.04 23.21
CA ASP A 201 23.27 -4.21 22.93
C ASP A 201 22.69 -4.89 24.17
N GLN A 202 23.40 -4.87 25.31
CA GLN A 202 22.92 -5.45 26.57
C GLN A 202 21.73 -4.69 27.19
N ARG A 203 21.47 -3.45 26.77
CA ARG A 203 20.37 -2.62 27.26
C ARG A 203 19.19 -2.54 26.29
N ARG A 204 19.32 -3.17 25.12
CA ARG A 204 18.35 -3.09 24.04
C ARG A 204 17.42 -4.29 24.08
N ASP A 205 16.14 -4.02 24.19
CA ASP A 205 15.11 -5.01 23.91
C ASP A 205 14.88 -5.08 22.38
N LYS A 206 15.66 -5.95 21.73
CA LYS A 206 15.62 -6.12 20.28
C LYS A 206 14.27 -6.70 19.80
N GLN A 207 13.61 -7.52 20.62
CA GLN A 207 12.29 -8.07 20.27
C GLN A 207 11.27 -6.96 20.25
N TYR A 208 11.24 -6.14 21.31
CA TYR A 208 10.37 -4.97 21.35
C TYR A 208 10.64 -4.01 20.19
N GLU A 209 11.92 -3.68 19.90
CA GLU A 209 12.29 -2.85 18.74
C GLU A 209 11.74 -3.40 17.41
N ASN A 210 11.74 -4.72 17.21
CA ASN A 210 11.18 -5.35 16.01
C ASN A 210 9.66 -5.18 15.97
N ASN A 211 8.97 -5.39 17.09
CA ASN A 211 7.52 -5.20 17.18
C ASN A 211 7.09 -3.76 16.87
N LEU A 212 7.85 -2.76 17.31
CA LEU A 212 7.59 -1.35 16.95
C LEU A 212 7.58 -1.13 15.43
N LEU A 213 8.48 -1.82 14.70
CA LEU A 213 8.54 -1.74 13.24
C LEU A 213 7.41 -2.50 12.57
N ILE A 214 7.07 -3.70 13.06
CA ILE A 214 5.95 -4.49 12.54
C ILE A 214 4.65 -3.68 12.64
N ASN A 215 4.34 -3.15 13.83
CA ASN A 215 3.14 -2.34 14.04
C ASN A 215 3.12 -1.10 13.14
N LYS A 216 4.27 -0.43 12.97
CA LYS A 216 4.37 0.70 12.03
C LYS A 216 4.01 0.31 10.61
N TYR A 217 4.57 -0.80 10.11
CA TYR A 217 4.33 -1.24 8.74
C TYR A 217 2.88 -1.70 8.52
N PHE A 218 2.28 -2.35 9.53
CA PHE A 218 0.89 -2.75 9.47
C PHE A 218 -0.04 -1.55 9.47
N LEU A 219 0.11 -0.61 10.40
CA LEU A 219 -0.67 0.63 10.41
C LEU A 219 -0.51 1.42 9.11
N LEU A 220 0.70 1.52 8.57
CA LEU A 220 0.93 2.22 7.30
C LEU A 220 0.22 1.52 6.11
N TYR A 221 0.10 0.19 6.15
CA TYR A 221 -0.65 -0.56 5.14
C TYR A 221 -2.16 -0.44 5.32
N GLU A 222 -2.63 -0.49 6.56
CA GLU A 222 -4.04 -0.30 6.93
C GLU A 222 -4.51 1.10 6.56
N GLU A 223 -3.75 2.14 6.90
CA GLU A 223 -4.02 3.53 6.54
C GLU A 223 -4.12 3.67 5.01
N LEU A 224 -3.09 3.23 4.28
CA LEU A 224 -3.09 3.24 2.81
C LEU A 224 -4.34 2.54 2.25
N SER A 225 -4.68 1.37 2.78
CA SER A 225 -5.84 0.60 2.36
C SER A 225 -7.15 1.33 2.63
N TYR A 226 -7.26 2.00 3.79
CA TYR A 226 -8.43 2.75 4.20
C TYR A 226 -8.63 3.98 3.30
N VAL A 227 -7.60 4.83 3.15
CA VAL A 227 -7.68 6.06 2.36
C VAL A 227 -7.96 5.79 0.89
N MET A 228 -7.41 4.69 0.34
CA MET A 228 -7.73 4.22 -1.00
C MET A 228 -9.20 3.82 -1.16
N ASN A 229 -9.78 3.16 -0.15
CA ASN A 229 -11.17 2.69 -0.21
C ASN A 229 -12.18 3.85 -0.10
N ILE A 230 -11.86 4.89 0.68
CA ILE A 230 -12.73 6.06 0.83
C ILE A 230 -12.49 7.14 -0.25
N GLY A 231 -11.44 7.01 -1.05
CA GLY A 231 -11.12 7.95 -2.13
C GLY A 231 -10.44 9.24 -1.67
N ASP A 232 -9.75 9.24 -0.52
CA ASP A 232 -9.00 10.40 -0.03
C ASP A 232 -7.61 10.48 -0.71
N ILE A 233 -7.57 11.10 -1.89
CA ILE A 233 -6.36 11.17 -2.73
C ILE A 233 -5.23 11.94 -2.06
N ALA A 234 -5.52 13.04 -1.36
CA ALA A 234 -4.49 13.82 -0.67
C ALA A 234 -3.80 12.99 0.43
N HIS A 235 -4.57 12.15 1.13
CA HIS A 235 -4.00 11.26 2.13
C HIS A 235 -3.28 10.05 1.51
N VAL A 236 -3.76 9.54 0.38
CA VAL A 236 -3.02 8.53 -0.41
C VAL A 236 -1.62 9.04 -0.77
N GLU A 237 -1.50 10.27 -1.26
CA GLU A 237 -0.20 10.88 -1.60
C GLU A 237 0.73 10.95 -0.37
N THR A 238 0.19 11.33 0.79
CA THR A 238 0.94 11.36 2.04
C THR A 238 1.43 9.97 2.45
N CYS A 239 0.61 8.93 2.29
CA CYS A 239 1.00 7.54 2.55
C CYS A 239 2.11 7.06 1.60
N ILE A 240 2.04 7.43 0.31
CA ILE A 240 3.02 7.04 -0.71
C ILE A 240 4.44 7.52 -0.34
N ILE A 241 4.58 8.72 0.24
CA ILE A 241 5.88 9.25 0.65
C ILE A 241 6.55 8.31 1.68
N ALA A 242 5.79 7.82 2.66
CA ALA A 242 6.31 6.89 3.65
C ALA A 242 6.65 5.52 3.02
N TRP A 243 5.83 5.05 2.08
CA TRP A 243 6.05 3.81 1.35
C TRP A 243 7.25 3.85 0.41
N THR A 244 7.56 4.98 -0.21
CA THR A 244 8.68 5.17 -1.14
C THR A 244 10.00 4.68 -0.55
N LEU A 245 10.27 5.00 0.72
CA LEU A 245 11.48 4.55 1.42
C LEU A 245 11.50 3.03 1.64
N ILE A 246 10.35 2.44 1.99
CA ILE A 246 10.20 0.99 2.18
C ILE A 246 10.35 0.27 0.85
N PHE A 247 9.77 0.81 -0.22
CA PHE A 247 9.90 0.27 -1.56
C PHE A 247 11.34 0.27 -2.04
N LYS A 248 12.07 1.36 -1.81
CA LYS A 248 13.50 1.44 -2.11
C LYS A 248 14.30 0.37 -1.35
N ALA A 249 14.02 0.20 -0.06
CA ALA A 249 14.72 -0.77 0.79
C ALA A 249 14.39 -2.24 0.46
N THR A 250 13.20 -2.51 -0.08
CA THR A 250 12.72 -3.86 -0.40
C THR A 250 12.85 -4.24 -1.88
N GLY A 251 13.43 -3.37 -2.71
CA GLY A 251 13.65 -3.63 -4.13
C GLY A 251 12.41 -3.42 -5.01
N LYS A 252 11.39 -2.71 -4.53
CA LYS A 252 10.21 -2.26 -5.29
C LYS A 252 10.48 -0.94 -6.02
N HIS A 253 11.59 -0.85 -6.74
CA HIS A 253 12.10 0.42 -7.29
C HIS A 253 11.11 1.18 -8.18
N LYS A 254 10.26 0.48 -8.94
CA LYS A 254 9.20 1.11 -9.75
C LYS A 254 8.26 2.00 -8.95
N TYR A 255 8.03 1.68 -7.68
CA TYR A 255 7.15 2.44 -6.78
C TYR A 255 7.93 3.44 -5.91
N ALA A 256 9.23 3.59 -6.14
CA ALA A 256 10.14 4.38 -5.31
C ALA A 256 10.84 5.52 -6.10
N THR A 257 10.43 5.75 -7.34
CA THR A 257 10.97 6.75 -8.28
C THR A 257 9.99 7.88 -8.49
#